data_AF-A0A520ZV76-F1
#
_entry.id   AF-A0A520ZV76-F1
#
_cell.length_a   1.000
_cell.length_b   1.000
_cell.length_c   1.000
_cell.angle_alpha   90.00
_cell.angle_beta   90.00
_cell.angle_gamma   90.00
#
_symmetry.space_group_name_H-M   'P 1'
#
loop_
_entity.id
_entity.type
_entity.pdbx_description
1 polymer ?
#
loop_
_entity_poly.entity_id
_entity_poly.type
_entity_poly.pdbx_seq_one_letter_code
_entity_poly.pdbx_strand_id
1 'polypeptide(L)'
;PLPVFSTVFHILGAAGQVFENETDKLPVYERFYLGGMSSIRGFEYGKVSPIDPETGDRIGGDRMWYTNTEIVFPLVKEQGVFGVVFFDAGTAVAEDQDFTFDDVAKAAGIELRWLSPLGPLRVGWGYNLDPKADEPQSVWDFSVGGQF
;
A
#
# COMPACT_ATOMS: atom_id res chain seq x y z
N PRO A 1 29.85 14.27 -17.39
CA PRO A 1 29.88 13.51 -16.12
C PRO A 1 28.44 13.25 -15.64
N LEU A 2 27.95 12.02 -15.79
CA LEU A 2 26.65 11.63 -15.25
C LEU A 2 26.74 11.62 -13.71
N PRO A 3 25.73 12.12 -12.98
CA PRO A 3 25.80 12.26 -11.53
C PRO A 3 26.03 10.90 -10.88
N VAL A 4 27.00 10.86 -9.98
CA VAL A 4 27.50 9.68 -9.24
C VAL A 4 26.45 9.12 -8.27
N PHE A 5 25.41 9.90 -7.94
CA PHE A 5 24.27 9.48 -7.12
C PHE A 5 23.04 9.29 -8.00
N SER A 6 22.79 8.03 -8.38
CA SER A 6 21.59 7.61 -9.11
C SER A 6 20.54 6.98 -8.19
N THR A 7 20.82 6.98 -6.88
CA THR A 7 19.89 6.57 -5.84
C THR A 7 18.89 7.70 -5.56
N VAL A 8 17.60 7.35 -5.54
CA VAL A 8 16.49 8.26 -5.24
C VAL A 8 15.86 7.82 -3.92
N PHE A 9 15.58 8.80 -3.07
CA PHE A 9 14.74 8.62 -1.90
C PHE A 9 13.36 9.18 -2.20
N HIS A 10 12.31 8.39 -1.94
CA HIS A 10 10.93 8.78 -2.17
C HIS A 10 10.10 8.57 -0.90
N ILE A 11 9.31 9.58 -0.54
CA ILE A 11 8.29 9.50 0.49
C ILE A 11 6.97 9.96 -0.13
N LEU A 12 5.93 9.16 0.06
CA LEU A 12 4.56 9.51 -0.24
C LEU A 12 3.74 9.42 1.04
N GLY A 13 2.85 10.39 1.26
CA GLY A 13 1.84 10.34 2.30
C GLY A 13 0.47 10.65 1.69
N ALA A 14 -0.54 9.91 2.10
CA ALA A 14 -1.92 10.10 1.69
C ALA A 14 -2.85 9.96 2.89
N ALA A 15 -3.94 10.72 2.89
CA ALA A 15 -5.01 10.65 3.87
C ALA A 15 -6.33 11.02 3.21
N GLY A 16 -7.44 10.51 3.75
CA GLY A 16 -8.76 10.82 3.24
C GLY A 16 -9.85 10.52 4.25
N GLN A 17 -10.97 11.21 4.07
CA GLN A 17 -12.19 11.01 4.83
C GLN A 17 -13.37 11.12 3.87
N VAL A 18 -14.34 10.22 4.03
CA VAL A 18 -15.61 10.22 3.33
C VAL A 18 -16.71 10.37 4.37
N PHE A 19 -17.75 11.11 4.00
CA PHE A 19 -18.87 11.43 4.88
C PHE A 19 -20.16 10.86 4.31
N GLU A 20 -21.13 10.64 5.17
CA GLU A 20 -22.46 10.17 4.77
C GLU A 20 -23.16 11.19 3.85
N ASN A 21 -24.03 10.69 2.98
CA ASN A 21 -24.89 11.50 2.14
C ASN A 21 -26.23 11.80 2.85
N GLU A 22 -27.18 12.42 2.14
CA GLU A 22 -28.50 12.79 2.67
C GLU A 22 -29.36 11.60 3.20
N THR A 23 -28.91 10.36 3.00
CA THR A 23 -29.59 9.15 3.50
C THR A 23 -29.06 8.65 4.85
N ASP A 24 -28.19 9.42 5.51
CA ASP A 24 -27.56 9.11 6.81
C ASP A 24 -26.88 7.71 6.83
N LYS A 25 -26.31 7.32 5.67
CA LYS A 25 -25.57 6.07 5.51
C LYS A 25 -24.46 6.25 4.48
N LEU A 26 -23.25 5.81 4.83
CA LEU A 26 -22.14 5.64 3.89
C LEU A 26 -22.10 4.21 3.32
N PRO A 27 -22.36 4.00 2.02
CA PRO A 27 -22.30 2.67 1.41
C PRO A 27 -20.89 2.07 1.46
N VAL A 28 -20.81 0.75 1.68
CA VAL A 28 -19.50 0.05 1.84
C VAL A 28 -18.59 0.11 0.62
N TYR A 29 -19.13 0.35 -0.58
CA TYR A 29 -18.35 0.49 -1.81
C TYR A 29 -17.74 1.90 -2.00
N GLU A 30 -18.13 2.88 -1.18
CA GLU A 30 -17.55 4.23 -1.17
C GLU A 30 -16.48 4.40 -0.08
N ARG A 31 -16.29 3.37 0.76
CA ARG A 31 -15.32 3.36 1.85
C ARG A 31 -13.90 3.07 1.36
N PHE A 32 -12.92 3.44 2.18
CA PHE A 32 -11.52 3.18 1.91
C PHE A 32 -11.12 1.75 2.27
N TYR A 33 -10.39 1.12 1.35
CA TYR A 33 -9.78 -0.19 1.51
C TYR A 33 -8.29 -0.06 1.19
N LEU A 34 -7.44 -0.42 2.15
CA LEU A 34 -5.99 -0.38 1.98
C LEU A 34 -5.41 -1.80 1.84
N GLY A 35 -4.20 -1.86 1.30
CA GLY A 35 -3.50 -3.08 0.90
C GLY A 35 -3.22 -3.11 -0.61
N GLY A 36 -2.21 -3.87 -0.99
CA GLY A 36 -1.73 -3.99 -2.38
C GLY A 36 -0.81 -2.85 -2.82
N MET A 37 -0.40 -2.90 -4.09
CA MET A 37 0.63 -2.04 -4.67
C MET A 37 0.37 -0.53 -4.64
N SER A 38 -0.88 -0.11 -4.51
CA SER A 38 -1.28 1.31 -4.55
C SER A 38 -1.31 1.99 -3.18
N SER A 39 -1.24 1.21 -2.09
CA SER A 39 -1.28 1.74 -0.72
C SER A 39 -0.25 1.08 0.18
N ILE A 40 -0.50 -0.13 0.70
CA ILE A 40 0.40 -0.82 1.64
C ILE A 40 0.79 -2.17 1.03
N ARG A 41 1.98 -2.25 0.43
CA ARG A 41 2.51 -3.51 -0.12
C ARG A 41 2.77 -4.51 0.99
N GLY A 42 2.73 -5.80 0.67
CA GLY A 42 2.85 -6.87 1.69
C GLY A 42 1.53 -7.21 2.39
N PHE A 43 0.45 -6.48 2.08
CA PHE A 43 -0.92 -6.82 2.44
C PHE A 43 -1.73 -7.05 1.16
N GLU A 44 -2.64 -8.02 1.17
CA GLU A 44 -3.59 -8.17 0.06
C GLU A 44 -4.56 -6.99 0.05
N TYR A 45 -5.09 -6.66 -1.13
CA TYR A 45 -6.04 -5.56 -1.26
C TYR A 45 -7.24 -5.72 -0.32
N GLY A 46 -7.55 -4.66 0.43
CA GLY A 46 -8.66 -4.61 1.37
C GLY A 46 -8.42 -5.30 2.71
N LYS A 47 -7.27 -5.95 2.93
CA LYS A 47 -6.92 -6.53 4.23
C LYS A 47 -6.61 -5.49 5.30
N VAL A 48 -6.20 -4.29 4.92
CA VAL A 48 -6.09 -3.18 5.86
C VAL A 48 -7.41 -2.40 5.81
N SER A 49 -8.41 -2.95 6.50
CA SER A 49 -9.74 -2.35 6.67
C SER A 49 -10.45 -2.85 7.93
N PRO A 50 -11.42 -2.08 8.48
CA PRO A 50 -12.26 -2.52 9.59
C PRO A 50 -13.01 -3.82 9.26
N ILE A 51 -13.23 -4.62 10.31
CA ILE A 51 -14.00 -5.87 10.26
C ILE A 51 -15.30 -5.66 11.03
N ASP A 52 -16.43 -6.06 10.45
CA ASP A 52 -17.70 -6.13 11.15
C ASP A 52 -17.63 -7.27 12.20
N PRO A 53 -17.82 -6.98 13.51
CA PRO A 53 -17.73 -8.00 14.55
C PRO A 53 -18.87 -9.02 14.50
N GLU A 54 -19.99 -8.72 13.86
CA GLU A 54 -21.14 -9.64 13.74
C GLU A 54 -20.98 -10.61 12.57
N THR A 55 -20.50 -10.12 11.41
CA THR A 55 -20.40 -10.94 10.20
C THR A 55 -18.99 -11.47 9.94
N GLY A 56 -17.96 -10.80 10.45
CA GLY A 56 -16.55 -11.07 10.13
C GLY A 56 -16.10 -10.51 8.77
N ASP A 57 -16.96 -9.73 8.10
CA ASP A 57 -16.65 -9.16 6.78
C ASP A 57 -15.78 -7.90 6.89
N ARG A 58 -14.95 -7.68 5.88
CA ARG A 58 -14.18 -6.43 5.71
C ARG A 58 -15.12 -5.35 5.18
N ILE A 59 -15.33 -4.28 5.96
CA ILE A 59 -16.35 -3.26 5.67
C ILE A 59 -15.78 -1.91 5.25
N GLY A 60 -14.45 -1.77 5.14
CA GLY A 60 -13.82 -0.50 4.74
C GLY A 60 -13.91 0.58 5.81
N GLY A 61 -13.02 1.57 5.73
CA GLY A 61 -12.99 2.73 6.63
C GLY A 61 -13.66 3.96 6.02
N ASP A 62 -14.25 4.81 6.86
CA ASP A 62 -14.66 6.16 6.46
C ASP A 62 -13.47 7.12 6.43
N ARG A 63 -12.39 6.78 7.14
CA ARG A 63 -11.14 7.53 7.18
C ARG A 63 -9.96 6.60 6.92
N MET A 64 -8.93 7.13 6.27
CA MET A 64 -7.69 6.42 6.02
C MET A 64 -6.49 7.34 6.05
N TRP A 65 -5.32 6.75 6.30
CA TRP A 65 -4.04 7.34 5.93
C TRP A 65 -3.03 6.23 5.64
N TYR A 66 -2.05 6.52 4.78
CA TYR A 66 -0.90 5.67 4.57
C TYR A 66 0.34 6.47 4.16
N THR A 67 1.50 5.86 4.34
CA THR A 67 2.81 6.35 3.90
C THR A 67 3.57 5.24 3.18
N ASN A 68 4.32 5.64 2.15
CA ASN A 68 5.27 4.78 1.45
C ASN A 68 6.63 5.45 1.47
N THR A 69 7.62 4.79 2.04
CA THR A 69 9.01 5.23 2.02
C THR A 69 9.83 4.27 1.18
N GLU A 70 10.60 4.79 0.22
CA GLU A 70 11.36 3.99 -0.73
C GLU A 70 12.78 4.51 -0.90
N ILE A 71 13.71 3.57 -1.06
CA ILE A 71 15.04 3.83 -1.62
C ILE A 71 15.12 3.08 -2.94
N VAL A 72 15.26 3.83 -4.02
CA VAL A 72 15.37 3.32 -5.39
C VAL A 72 16.81 3.46 -5.85
N PHE A 73 17.42 2.39 -6.33
CA PHE A 73 18.80 2.39 -6.80
C PHE A 73 18.92 1.63 -8.12
N PRO A 74 19.79 2.05 -9.05
CA PRO A 74 19.96 1.32 -10.30
C PRO A 74 20.65 -0.01 -10.05
N LEU A 75 20.15 -1.05 -10.71
CA LEU A 75 20.84 -2.34 -10.83
C LEU A 75 21.56 -2.42 -12.17
N VAL A 76 20.87 -2.06 -13.25
CA VAL A 76 21.42 -1.99 -14.61
C VAL A 76 20.83 -0.74 -15.29
N LYS A 77 21.52 0.39 -15.13
CA LYS A 77 21.01 1.71 -15.53
C LYS A 77 20.73 1.79 -17.03
N GLU A 78 21.60 1.20 -17.83
CA GLU A 78 21.52 1.17 -19.29
C GLU A 78 20.31 0.39 -19.79
N GLN A 79 19.78 -0.53 -18.98
CA GLN A 79 18.60 -1.34 -19.29
C GLN A 79 17.34 -0.87 -18.56
N GLY A 80 17.42 0.24 -17.81
CA GLY A 80 16.29 0.77 -17.05
C GLY A 80 15.82 -0.15 -15.92
N VAL A 81 16.74 -0.94 -15.34
CA VAL A 81 16.44 -1.87 -14.23
C VAL A 81 16.87 -1.24 -12.91
N PHE A 82 15.93 -1.15 -11.97
CA PHE A 82 16.12 -0.56 -10.66
C PHE A 82 15.66 -1.53 -9.56
N GLY A 83 16.42 -1.56 -8.48
CA GLY A 83 16.02 -2.17 -7.22
C GLY A 83 15.37 -1.12 -6.33
N VAL A 84 14.43 -1.57 -5.52
CA VAL A 84 13.75 -0.76 -4.52
C VAL A 84 13.72 -1.54 -3.22
N VAL A 85 14.04 -0.87 -2.12
CA VAL A 85 13.65 -1.32 -0.78
C VAL A 85 12.62 -0.34 -0.25
N PHE A 86 11.59 -0.85 0.42
CA PHE A 86 10.48 -0.02 0.89
C PHE A 86 10.05 -0.35 2.30
N PHE A 87 9.43 0.65 2.92
CA PHE A 87 8.66 0.53 4.16
C PHE A 87 7.34 1.28 3.97
N ASP A 88 6.25 0.56 4.17
CA ASP A 88 4.88 1.05 4.02
C ASP A 88 4.17 0.98 5.37
N ALA A 89 3.37 1.99 5.71
CA ALA A 89 2.57 1.97 6.92
C ALA A 89 1.26 2.73 6.73
N GLY A 90 0.19 2.29 7.37
CA GLY A 90 -1.09 3.00 7.30
C GLY A 90 -2.23 2.25 7.96
N THR A 91 -3.41 2.85 7.94
CA THR A 91 -4.62 2.24 8.49
C THR A 91 -5.88 2.85 7.88
N ALA A 92 -6.97 2.10 7.92
CA ALA A 92 -8.31 2.55 7.60
C ALA A 92 -9.21 2.24 8.80
N VAL A 93 -9.96 3.24 9.26
CA VAL A 93 -10.81 3.16 10.46
C VAL A 93 -12.24 3.51 10.11
N ALA A 94 -13.20 2.98 10.87
CA ALA A 94 -14.61 3.34 10.78
C ALA A 94 -14.93 4.56 11.66
N GLU A 95 -16.10 5.17 11.49
CA GLU A 95 -16.49 6.41 12.17
C GLU A 95 -16.51 6.26 13.70
N ASP A 96 -16.92 5.09 14.18
CA ASP A 96 -17.01 4.70 15.59
C ASP A 96 -15.67 4.26 16.21
N GLN A 97 -14.59 4.27 15.43
CA GLN A 97 -13.27 3.84 15.85
C GLN A 97 -12.30 5.02 15.97
N ASP A 98 -11.49 5.02 17.02
CA ASP A 98 -10.38 5.97 17.17
C ASP A 98 -9.15 5.49 16.41
N PHE A 99 -8.35 6.44 15.90
CA PHE A 99 -7.02 6.11 15.39
C PHE A 99 -6.12 5.70 16.55
N THR A 100 -5.75 4.42 16.61
CA THR A 100 -4.75 3.90 17.54
C THR A 100 -3.43 3.69 16.80
N PHE A 101 -2.31 3.83 17.51
CA PHE A 101 -0.99 3.50 16.94
C PHE A 101 -0.75 1.98 16.86
N ASP A 102 -1.52 1.20 17.61
CA ASP A 102 -1.41 -0.26 17.67
C ASP A 102 -2.02 -0.91 16.42
N ASP A 103 -3.05 -0.30 15.81
CA ASP A 103 -3.73 -0.81 14.61
C ASP A 103 -3.14 -0.31 13.28
N VAL A 104 -1.90 0.19 13.30
CA VAL A 104 -1.21 0.63 12.08
C VAL A 104 -0.59 -0.59 11.40
N ALA A 105 -1.10 -0.93 10.22
CA ALA A 105 -0.50 -1.93 9.35
C ALA A 105 0.89 -1.46 8.92
N LYS A 106 1.89 -2.34 9.00
CA LYS A 106 3.30 -2.04 8.73
C LYS A 106 3.89 -3.16 7.89
N ALA A 107 4.54 -2.80 6.79
CA ALA A 107 5.22 -3.76 5.94
C ALA A 107 6.55 -3.20 5.44
N ALA A 108 7.49 -4.11 5.17
CA ALA A 108 8.75 -3.79 4.52
C ALA A 108 8.99 -4.78 3.39
N GLY A 109 9.74 -4.40 2.38
CA GLY A 109 9.97 -5.31 1.26
C GLY A 109 10.95 -4.81 0.22
N ILE A 110 11.01 -5.58 -0.86
CA ILE A 110 11.85 -5.31 -2.00
C ILE A 110 11.01 -5.31 -3.27
N GLU A 111 11.40 -4.50 -4.25
CA GLU A 111 10.73 -4.44 -5.54
C GLU A 111 11.75 -4.27 -6.66
N LEU A 112 11.54 -4.97 -7.77
CA LEU A 112 12.26 -4.78 -9.02
C LEU A 112 11.40 -3.92 -9.94
N ARG A 113 11.94 -2.80 -10.42
CA ARG A 113 11.33 -1.93 -11.43
C ARG A 113 12.10 -2.05 -12.73
N TRP A 114 11.41 -2.35 -13.82
CA TRP A 114 12.00 -2.40 -15.14
C TRP A 114 11.23 -1.54 -16.13
N LEU A 115 11.89 -0.50 -16.64
CA LEU A 115 11.41 0.30 -17.75
C LEU A 115 11.67 -0.45 -19.07
N SER A 116 10.88 -1.50 -19.31
CA SER A 116 11.03 -2.37 -20.48
C SER A 116 10.57 -1.65 -21.77
N PRO A 117 10.97 -2.13 -22.96
CA PRO A 117 10.47 -1.62 -24.23
C PRO A 117 8.94 -1.70 -24.40
N LEU A 118 8.27 -2.58 -23.65
CA LEU A 118 6.81 -2.79 -23.69
C LEU A 118 6.07 -1.96 -22.63
N GLY A 119 6.80 -1.23 -21.79
CA GLY A 119 6.25 -0.41 -20.71
C GLY A 119 6.85 -0.75 -19.33
N PRO A 120 6.46 0.00 -18.29
CA PRO A 120 6.92 -0.23 -16.92
C PRO A 120 6.43 -1.57 -16.37
N LEU A 121 7.36 -2.32 -15.81
CA LEU A 121 7.11 -3.57 -15.10
C LEU A 121 7.56 -3.41 -13.65
N ARG A 122 6.77 -3.93 -12.71
CA ARG A 122 7.09 -3.96 -11.29
C ARG A 122 6.83 -5.36 -10.76
N VAL A 123 7.75 -5.87 -9.96
CA VAL A 123 7.58 -7.11 -9.21
C VAL A 123 8.03 -6.84 -7.78
N GLY A 124 7.10 -6.92 -6.83
CA GLY A 124 7.33 -6.64 -5.43
C GLY A 124 7.15 -7.88 -4.57
N TRP A 125 7.96 -7.99 -3.53
CA TRP A 125 7.73 -8.87 -2.40
C TRP A 125 7.66 -8.04 -1.14
N GLY A 126 6.50 -8.04 -0.48
CA GLY A 126 6.28 -7.36 0.78
C GLY A 126 6.13 -8.33 1.93
N TYR A 127 6.67 -7.95 3.08
CA TYR A 127 6.62 -8.69 4.33
C TYR A 127 5.82 -7.90 5.36
N ASN A 128 4.70 -8.46 5.81
CA ASN A 128 3.90 -7.92 6.89
C ASN A 128 4.68 -8.06 8.19
N LEU A 129 4.92 -6.96 8.90
CA LEU A 129 5.74 -6.93 10.10
C LEU A 129 5.00 -7.38 11.36
N ASP A 130 3.66 -7.37 11.33
CA ASP A 130 2.81 -7.74 12.44
C ASP A 130 1.47 -8.31 11.92
N PRO A 131 1.47 -9.52 11.34
CA PRO A 131 0.30 -10.06 10.67
C PRO A 131 -0.79 -10.47 11.66
N LYS A 132 -2.03 -10.08 11.33
CA LYS A 132 -3.22 -10.59 11.99
C LYS A 132 -3.51 -12.04 11.55
N ALA A 133 -4.38 -12.73 12.29
CA ALA A 133 -4.66 -14.15 12.08
C ALA A 133 -5.18 -14.49 10.66
N ASP A 134 -5.81 -13.54 9.97
CA ASP A 134 -6.36 -13.71 8.61
C ASP A 134 -5.47 -13.07 7.51
N GLU A 135 -4.25 -12.68 7.85
CA GLU A 135 -3.31 -12.01 6.95
C GLU A 135 -2.10 -12.92 6.66
N PRO A 136 -1.64 -13.01 5.39
CA PRO A 136 -0.40 -13.70 5.10
C PRO A 136 0.81 -12.92 5.65
N GLN A 137 1.88 -13.63 6.02
CA GLN A 137 3.15 -13.00 6.43
C GLN A 137 3.80 -12.22 5.27
N SER A 138 3.58 -12.64 4.03
CA SER A 138 4.18 -11.99 2.86
C SER A 138 3.29 -12.09 1.63
N VAL A 139 3.35 -11.07 0.78
CA VAL A 139 2.58 -10.98 -0.47
C VAL A 139 3.55 -10.70 -1.62
N TRP A 140 3.30 -11.36 -2.76
CA TRP A 140 3.94 -11.05 -4.04
C TRP A 140 2.98 -10.22 -4.89
N ASP A 141 3.49 -9.12 -5.40
CA ASP A 141 2.74 -8.16 -6.20
C ASP A 141 3.41 -7.97 -7.55
N PHE A 142 2.62 -7.78 -8.61
CA PHE A 142 3.14 -7.48 -9.94
C PHE A 142 2.24 -6.48 -10.68
N SER A 143 2.87 -5.61 -11.46
CA SER A 143 2.15 -4.71 -12.38
C SER A 143 2.85 -4.65 -13.73
N VAL A 144 2.04 -4.66 -14.80
CA VAL A 144 2.50 -4.58 -16.19
C VAL A 144 1.76 -3.43 -16.86
N GLY A 145 2.50 -2.43 -17.35
CA GLY A 145 1.89 -1.24 -17.94
C GLY A 145 1.33 -0.28 -16.88
N GLY A 146 1.02 0.95 -17.31
CA GLY A 146 0.48 1.97 -16.42
C GLY A 146 -1.05 1.91 -16.38
N GLN A 147 -1.61 1.66 -15.19
CA GLN A 147 -2.99 2.01 -14.86
C GLN A 147 -2.97 2.84 -13.58
N PHE A 148 -3.66 3.98 -13.64
CA PHE A 148 -3.74 5.02 -12.61
C PHE A 148 -4.68 4.62 -11.48
#